data_AF-A0A179FY02-F1
#
_entry.id   AF-A0A179FY02-F1
#
_cell.length_a   1.000
_cell.length_b   1.000
_cell.length_c   1.000
_cell.angle_alpha   90.00
_cell.angle_beta   90.00
_cell.angle_gamma   90.00
#
_symmetry.space_group_name_H-M   'P 1'
#
loop_
_entity.id
_entity.type
_entity.pdbx_description
1 polymer ?
#
loop_
_entity_poly.entity_id
_entity_poly.type
_entity_poly.pdbx_seq_one_letter_code
_entity_poly.pdbx_strand_id
1 'polypeptide(L)'
;MLSRAARPALRAAATAPVRATASPNGAATYATLREIEGRLKSIRNIQKITSTMKIVASTKLTRAQRTMAESRKYGETANEVFEAAETVAPEVEQKKSLIIVCSSDKGLCGGVHSGLSRRIRARANEVAEPFDLVIIGEKCKAQLQRTNAAGIQLSFAGVGKDIPTFADAQAIADQITMLPTEYTDVKIMYNKFINAQTYEPTLIEAFSEDAIAQSPNISAFEVDEDALINLREYSLANNLYWALAEGHACEISARRNAMDNASKNAGEMIGKYQILYNRTRQAVITGELVEIITGATASEDIQDTIDRAKAANVELLSSDLALVKQCPVILSVVPPRDAEATAQRITDALTGGSATDSVLFLDLNAVSPSTAKGMARMFERARVPVKFIDGCILGAPPRPREVAGSATDSLKSNDQDPEWRRPNIPISGPHDLSTLEPGEKLAEVLNLRSISPDIGAASGLKMCFAAIAKGFTALATQSFTTAHQLGVVDELKRQMGEILPTHLATAERSVPDMPPKAYRWVREMEEISDTMHEEGGWTKELFQGIAGVYKSVAEDAVLGKEKIGKRVRGTSVEDVAEALGEGLERKRKKME
;
A
#
# COMPACT_ATOMS: atom_id res chain seq x y z
N MET A 1 -35.62 -23.79 -45.50
CA MET A 1 -35.15 -24.96 -46.27
C MET A 1 -33.62 -24.89 -46.35
N LEU A 2 -32.95 -25.92 -45.81
CA LEU A 2 -31.59 -26.47 -46.08
C LEU A 2 -30.43 -25.50 -46.42
N SER A 3 -29.18 -25.64 -45.99
CA SER A 3 -28.41 -26.34 -44.93
C SER A 3 -26.93 -25.94 -45.16
N ARG A 4 -26.08 -25.94 -44.11
CA ARG A 4 -24.63 -26.31 -44.06
C ARG A 4 -23.71 -26.04 -45.29
N ALA A 5 -22.44 -25.66 -45.20
CA ALA A 5 -21.46 -25.43 -44.14
C ALA A 5 -20.14 -25.02 -44.84
N ALA A 6 -19.25 -24.33 -44.12
CA ALA A 6 -17.79 -24.59 -44.05
C ALA A 6 -16.99 -23.29 -43.80
N ARG A 7 -16.49 -23.16 -42.57
CA ARG A 7 -15.23 -22.48 -42.22
C ARG A 7 -14.05 -23.38 -42.71
N PRO A 8 -12.80 -22.89 -42.90
CA PRO A 8 -12.08 -22.09 -41.88
C PRO A 8 -11.06 -21.03 -42.35
N ALA A 9 -10.71 -20.16 -41.39
CA ALA A 9 -9.40 -19.53 -41.12
C ALA A 9 -8.64 -18.86 -42.28
N LEU A 10 -8.20 -17.61 -42.22
CA LEU A 10 -7.25 -17.07 -41.24
C LEU A 10 -7.35 -15.53 -41.15
N ARG A 11 -7.17 -14.98 -39.96
CA ARG A 11 -7.20 -13.56 -39.62
C ARG A 11 -6.01 -12.79 -40.23
N ALA A 12 -6.29 -11.75 -41.01
CA ALA A 12 -5.42 -10.59 -41.14
C ALA A 12 -5.76 -9.61 -40.01
N ALA A 13 -4.92 -9.53 -38.98
CA ALA A 13 -5.05 -8.56 -37.92
C ALA A 13 -4.31 -7.28 -38.30
N ALA A 14 -5.05 -6.18 -38.30
CA ALA A 14 -4.60 -4.83 -38.54
C ALA A 14 -3.57 -4.37 -37.50
N THR A 15 -2.56 -3.66 -37.98
CA THR A 15 -1.58 -2.90 -37.20
C THR A 15 -2.26 -1.73 -36.48
N ALA A 16 -2.42 -1.85 -35.16
CA ALA A 16 -2.68 -0.73 -34.27
C ALA A 16 -1.36 -0.31 -33.58
N PRO A 17 -1.10 0.99 -33.36
CA PRO A 17 0.14 1.43 -32.72
C PRO A 17 0.09 1.04 -31.24
N VAL A 18 1.04 0.21 -30.81
CA VAL A 18 1.23 -0.14 -29.40
C VAL A 18 1.71 1.10 -28.65
N ARG A 19 0.82 1.68 -27.84
CA ARG A 19 1.17 2.65 -26.81
C ARG A 19 2.18 1.97 -25.89
N ALA A 20 3.39 2.52 -25.79
CA ALA A 20 4.44 2.00 -24.92
C ALA A 20 3.91 1.84 -23.49
N THR A 21 3.64 0.59 -23.10
CA THR A 21 3.39 0.23 -21.71
C THR A 21 4.74 0.29 -21.01
N ALA A 22 4.93 1.32 -20.20
CA ALA A 22 6.04 1.35 -19.24
C ALA A 22 5.99 0.06 -18.42
N SER A 23 7.06 -0.72 -18.47
CA SER A 23 7.23 -1.91 -17.64
C SER A 23 7.04 -1.53 -16.17
N PRO A 24 6.32 -2.33 -15.37
CA PRO A 24 6.30 -2.11 -13.93
C PRO A 24 7.68 -2.50 -13.39
N ASN A 25 8.54 -1.49 -13.16
CA ASN A 25 9.70 -1.67 -12.31
C ASN A 25 9.21 -2.14 -10.94
N GLY A 26 9.40 -3.43 -10.66
CA GLY A 26 9.12 -4.07 -9.38
C GLY A 26 10.14 -3.69 -8.29
N ALA A 27 10.56 -2.43 -8.24
CA ALA A 27 11.04 -1.88 -6.99
C ALA A 27 9.80 -1.67 -6.13
N ALA A 28 9.82 -2.10 -4.87
CA ALA A 28 8.83 -1.64 -3.90
C ALA A 28 8.95 -0.10 -3.82
N THR A 29 8.19 0.61 -4.67
CA THR A 29 8.10 2.07 -4.65
C THR A 29 7.42 2.44 -3.35
N TYR A 30 8.22 2.65 -2.31
CA TYR A 30 7.80 3.52 -1.23
C TYR A 30 7.40 4.83 -1.88
N ALA A 31 6.13 5.21 -1.71
CA ALA A 31 5.62 6.48 -2.21
C ALA A 31 6.56 7.59 -1.71
N THR A 32 7.05 8.41 -2.63
CA THR A 32 7.99 9.47 -2.26
C THR A 32 7.29 10.44 -1.31
N LEU A 33 8.05 11.08 -0.41
CA LEU A 33 7.48 12.02 0.57
C LEU A 33 6.62 13.10 -0.10
N ARG A 34 7.07 13.57 -1.27
CA ARG A 34 6.37 14.52 -2.12
C ARG A 34 5.05 13.98 -2.68
N GLU A 35 4.99 12.72 -3.08
CA GLU A 35 3.75 12.09 -3.54
C GLU A 35 2.73 11.97 -2.40
N ILE A 36 3.19 11.57 -1.21
CA ILE A 36 2.34 11.46 -0.02
C ILE A 36 1.78 12.83 0.34
N GLU A 37 2.63 13.86 0.38
CA GLU A 37 2.21 15.25 0.64
C GLU A 37 1.20 15.75 -0.40
N GLY A 38 1.48 15.51 -1.69
CA GLY A 38 0.59 15.88 -2.79
C GLY A 38 -0.79 15.22 -2.68
N ARG A 39 -0.83 13.91 -2.38
CA ARG A 39 -2.09 13.19 -2.11
C ARG A 39 -2.82 13.78 -0.92
N LEU A 40 -2.11 14.05 0.17
CA LEU A 40 -2.69 14.55 1.41
C LEU A 40 -3.31 15.95 1.19
N LYS A 41 -2.65 16.83 0.44
CA LYS A 41 -3.20 18.13 0.02
C LYS A 41 -4.46 17.97 -0.82
N SER A 42 -4.46 17.04 -1.78
CA SER A 42 -5.64 16.75 -2.61
C SER A 42 -6.82 16.25 -1.78
N ILE A 43 -6.60 15.31 -0.86
CA ILE A 43 -7.66 14.73 -0.03
C ILE A 43 -8.24 15.78 0.93
N ARG A 44 -7.41 16.65 1.51
CA ARG A 44 -7.90 17.78 2.32
C ARG A 44 -8.78 18.74 1.52
N ASN A 45 -8.41 19.04 0.28
CA ASN A 45 -9.23 19.86 -0.61
C ASN A 45 -10.58 19.18 -0.91
N ILE A 46 -10.57 17.87 -1.19
CA ILE A 46 -11.81 17.09 -1.40
C ILE A 46 -12.68 17.11 -0.13
N GLN A 47 -12.09 16.91 1.06
CA GLN A 47 -12.82 16.98 2.32
C GLN A 47 -13.49 18.34 2.52
N LYS A 48 -12.77 19.43 2.23
CA LYS A 48 -13.32 20.79 2.31
C LYS A 48 -14.50 20.97 1.35
N ILE A 49 -14.35 20.57 0.09
CA ILE A 49 -15.42 20.68 -0.93
C ILE A 49 -16.65 19.88 -0.52
N THR A 50 -16.47 18.62 -0.09
CA THR A 50 -17.59 17.75 0.33
C THR A 50 -18.28 18.27 1.60
N SER A 51 -17.52 18.80 2.57
CA SER A 51 -18.08 19.48 3.75
C SER A 51 -18.91 20.71 3.37
N THR A 52 -18.41 21.55 2.46
CA THR A 52 -19.18 22.70 1.95
C THR A 52 -20.43 22.24 1.21
N MET A 53 -20.33 21.24 0.32
CA MET A 53 -21.48 20.69 -0.41
C MET A 53 -22.52 20.07 0.52
N LYS A 54 -22.11 19.41 1.61
CA LYS A 54 -23.02 18.92 2.66
C LYS A 54 -23.82 20.08 3.27
N ILE A 55 -23.16 21.18 3.63
CA ILE A 55 -23.81 22.36 4.20
C ILE A 55 -24.80 22.96 3.20
N VAL A 56 -24.37 23.19 1.95
CA VAL A 56 -25.23 23.73 0.89
C VAL A 56 -26.46 22.84 0.66
N ALA A 57 -26.27 21.53 0.59
CA ALA A 57 -27.38 20.58 0.45
C ALA A 57 -28.31 20.63 1.67
N SER A 58 -27.77 20.75 2.89
CA SER A 58 -28.56 20.86 4.11
C SER A 58 -29.42 22.13 4.14
N THR A 59 -28.89 23.27 3.68
CA THR A 59 -29.64 24.53 3.59
C THR A 59 -30.78 24.43 2.57
N LYS A 60 -30.54 23.76 1.43
CA LYS A 60 -31.58 23.54 0.41
C LYS A 60 -32.64 22.51 0.83
N LEU A 61 -32.27 21.53 1.65
CA LEU A 61 -33.14 20.41 2.02
C LEU A 61 -34.42 20.88 2.73
N THR A 62 -34.32 21.80 3.68
CA THR A 62 -35.50 22.30 4.42
C THR A 62 -36.52 22.94 3.49
N ARG A 63 -36.07 23.72 2.51
CA ARG A 63 -36.97 24.35 1.52
C ARG A 63 -37.58 23.30 0.58
N ALA A 64 -36.78 22.34 0.12
CA ALA A 64 -37.26 21.25 -0.74
C ALA A 64 -38.28 20.34 -0.03
N GLN A 65 -38.07 20.01 1.25
CA GLN A 65 -39.00 19.21 2.05
C GLN A 65 -40.34 19.92 2.28
N ARG A 66 -40.32 21.24 2.49
CA ARG A 66 -41.56 22.03 2.61
C ARG A 66 -42.36 21.99 1.31
N THR A 67 -41.72 22.26 0.18
CA THR A 67 -42.38 22.21 -1.13
C THR A 67 -42.87 20.80 -1.47
N MET A 68 -42.12 19.76 -1.11
CA MET A 68 -42.57 18.37 -1.24
C MET A 68 -43.83 18.08 -0.42
N ALA A 69 -43.91 18.55 0.83
CA ALA A 69 -45.08 18.33 1.67
C ALA A 69 -46.32 19.05 1.10
N GLU A 70 -46.14 20.26 0.58
CA GLU A 70 -47.19 21.02 -0.11
C GLU A 70 -47.62 20.30 -1.41
N SER A 71 -46.68 19.91 -2.28
CA SER A 71 -46.99 19.23 -3.54
C SER A 71 -47.65 17.87 -3.33
N ARG A 72 -47.24 17.13 -2.30
CA ARG A 72 -47.84 15.83 -1.97
C ARG A 72 -49.31 15.99 -1.61
N LYS A 73 -49.65 17.00 -0.80
CA LYS A 73 -51.04 17.30 -0.46
C LYS A 73 -51.89 17.62 -1.70
N TYR A 74 -51.35 18.41 -2.63
CA TYR A 74 -52.03 18.68 -3.91
C TYR A 74 -52.20 17.43 -4.78
N GLY A 75 -51.19 16.55 -4.83
CA GLY A 75 -51.25 15.30 -5.57
C GLY A 75 -52.25 14.30 -4.99
N GLU A 76 -52.20 14.07 -3.67
CA GLU A 76 -53.11 13.18 -2.95
C GLU A 76 -54.57 13.63 -3.11
N THR A 77 -54.87 14.91 -2.85
CA THR A 77 -56.23 15.43 -2.99
C THR A 77 -56.75 15.41 -4.44
N ALA A 78 -55.90 15.59 -5.44
CA ALA A 78 -56.32 15.45 -6.83
C ALA A 78 -56.62 13.98 -7.19
N ASN A 79 -55.89 13.03 -6.60
CA ASN A 79 -56.08 11.61 -6.86
C ASN A 79 -57.27 11.00 -6.12
N GLU A 80 -57.73 11.60 -5.02
CA GLU A 80 -58.97 11.20 -4.32
C GLU A 80 -60.19 11.16 -5.26
N VAL A 81 -60.25 12.05 -6.27
CA VAL A 81 -61.32 12.05 -7.28
C VAL A 81 -61.31 10.76 -8.10
N PHE A 82 -60.13 10.34 -8.56
CA PHE A 82 -59.98 9.13 -9.37
C PHE A 82 -60.18 7.85 -8.53
N GLU A 83 -59.76 7.87 -7.26
CA GLU A 83 -60.01 6.78 -6.31
C GLU A 83 -61.51 6.62 -5.99
N ALA A 84 -62.22 7.73 -5.72
CA ALA A 84 -63.66 7.72 -5.47
C ALA A 84 -64.48 7.33 -6.72
N ALA A 85 -63.97 7.65 -7.92
CA ALA A 85 -64.54 7.21 -9.19
C ALA A 85 -64.23 5.74 -9.53
N GLU A 86 -63.37 5.06 -8.75
CA GLU A 86 -62.84 3.71 -9.02
C GLU A 86 -62.18 3.59 -10.39
N THR A 87 -61.43 4.63 -10.78
CA THR A 87 -60.78 4.71 -12.10
C THR A 87 -59.67 3.67 -12.19
N VAL A 88 -59.74 2.81 -13.20
CA VAL A 88 -58.72 1.82 -13.53
C VAL A 88 -58.28 2.00 -14.97
N ALA A 89 -57.01 1.67 -15.26
CA ALA A 89 -56.53 1.65 -16.64
C ALA A 89 -57.38 0.62 -17.44
N PRO A 90 -57.94 1.00 -18.60
CA PRO A 90 -58.85 0.15 -19.35
C PRO A 90 -58.13 -1.13 -19.78
N GLU A 91 -58.78 -2.29 -19.57
CA GLU A 91 -58.27 -3.59 -20.01
C GLU A 91 -58.40 -3.80 -21.54
N VAL A 92 -59.06 -2.88 -22.23
CA VAL A 92 -59.48 -3.05 -23.63
C VAL A 92 -58.61 -2.19 -24.55
N GLU A 93 -58.03 -2.88 -25.55
CA GLU A 93 -57.08 -2.44 -26.59
C GLU A 93 -55.60 -2.28 -26.17
N GLN A 94 -54.76 -3.09 -26.82
CA GLN A 94 -53.29 -3.14 -26.77
C GLN A 94 -52.62 -1.85 -27.31
N LYS A 95 -53.00 -0.66 -26.84
CA LYS A 95 -52.20 0.55 -27.09
C LYS A 95 -50.96 0.51 -26.18
N LYS A 96 -49.86 1.11 -26.63
CA LYS A 96 -48.59 1.10 -25.89
C LYS A 96 -48.73 1.85 -24.57
N SER A 97 -48.01 1.41 -23.54
CA SER A 97 -47.87 2.16 -22.28
C SER A 97 -46.77 3.23 -22.38
N LEU A 98 -46.95 4.35 -21.68
CA LEU A 98 -45.95 5.41 -21.53
C LEU A 98 -45.45 5.45 -20.08
N ILE A 99 -44.13 5.38 -19.89
CA ILE A 99 -43.52 5.60 -18.57
C ILE A 99 -42.71 6.89 -18.57
N ILE A 100 -43.13 7.84 -17.75
CA ILE A 100 -42.45 9.12 -17.52
C ILE A 100 -41.51 8.94 -16.33
N VAL A 101 -40.20 9.07 -16.55
CA VAL A 101 -39.18 8.89 -15.51
C VAL A 101 -38.72 10.25 -14.98
N CYS A 102 -39.10 10.57 -13.76
CA CYS A 102 -38.73 11.80 -13.06
C CYS A 102 -37.36 11.66 -12.37
N SER A 103 -36.33 12.21 -12.99
CA SER A 103 -34.94 12.26 -12.51
C SER A 103 -34.43 13.70 -12.55
N SER A 104 -33.11 13.88 -12.55
CA SER A 104 -32.47 15.19 -12.64
C SER A 104 -31.13 15.16 -13.35
N ASP A 105 -30.55 16.33 -13.58
CA ASP A 105 -29.28 16.47 -14.29
C ASP A 105 -28.08 16.38 -13.35
N LYS A 106 -28.29 16.58 -12.05
CA LYS A 106 -27.21 16.70 -11.08
C LYS A 106 -26.80 15.34 -10.53
N GLY A 107 -25.49 15.11 -10.50
CA GLY A 107 -24.90 13.91 -9.89
C GLY A 107 -24.68 14.06 -8.37
N LEU A 108 -23.78 13.21 -7.85
CA LEU A 108 -23.32 13.22 -6.46
C LEU A 108 -24.44 13.02 -5.42
N CYS A 109 -25.51 12.34 -5.81
CA CYS A 109 -26.70 12.07 -4.99
C CYS A 109 -26.88 10.57 -4.68
N GLY A 110 -25.78 9.81 -4.65
CA GLY A 110 -25.82 8.37 -4.38
C GLY A 110 -26.64 7.60 -5.42
N GLY A 111 -27.57 6.78 -4.94
CA GLY A 111 -28.31 5.79 -5.75
C GLY A 111 -29.58 6.28 -6.45
N VAL A 112 -30.01 7.53 -6.26
CA VAL A 112 -31.30 8.09 -6.71
C VAL A 112 -31.61 7.76 -8.19
N HIS A 113 -30.68 8.07 -9.09
CA HIS A 113 -30.88 7.87 -10.55
C HIS A 113 -30.73 6.42 -10.97
N SER A 114 -29.80 5.71 -10.34
CA SER A 114 -29.56 4.29 -10.63
C SER A 114 -30.70 3.39 -10.16
N GLY A 115 -31.40 3.77 -9.07
CA GLY A 115 -32.56 3.06 -8.55
C GLY A 115 -33.71 3.09 -9.56
N LEU A 116 -34.07 4.28 -10.04
CA LEU A 116 -35.08 4.47 -11.08
C LEU A 116 -34.74 3.68 -12.35
N SER A 117 -33.52 3.86 -12.87
CA SER A 117 -33.09 3.19 -14.11
C SER A 117 -33.08 1.66 -13.97
N ARG A 118 -32.74 1.15 -12.77
CA ARG A 118 -32.79 -0.30 -12.48
C ARG A 118 -34.22 -0.81 -12.45
N ARG A 119 -35.16 -0.08 -11.85
CA ARG A 119 -36.58 -0.47 -11.80
C ARG A 119 -37.19 -0.52 -13.20
N ILE A 120 -36.86 0.44 -14.06
CA ILE A 120 -37.31 0.43 -15.47
C ILE A 120 -36.76 -0.78 -16.22
N ARG A 121 -35.46 -1.10 -16.08
CA ARG A 121 -34.89 -2.30 -16.71
C ARG A 121 -35.49 -3.60 -16.19
N ALA A 122 -35.77 -3.68 -14.89
CA ALA A 122 -36.45 -4.84 -14.32
C ALA A 122 -37.85 -5.01 -14.93
N ARG A 123 -38.62 -3.92 -15.02
CA ARG A 123 -39.95 -3.93 -15.65
C ARG A 123 -39.90 -4.29 -17.13
N ALA A 124 -38.88 -3.85 -17.87
CA ALA A 124 -38.66 -4.26 -19.26
C ALA A 124 -38.44 -5.76 -19.45
N ASN A 125 -37.96 -6.46 -18.42
CA ASN A 125 -37.78 -7.91 -18.46
C ASN A 125 -39.02 -8.67 -17.96
N GLU A 126 -39.84 -8.04 -17.11
CA GLU A 126 -41.05 -8.63 -16.51
C GLU A 126 -42.27 -8.53 -17.43
N VAL A 127 -42.40 -7.43 -18.18
CA VAL A 127 -43.55 -7.16 -19.04
C VAL A 127 -43.17 -7.43 -20.49
N ALA A 128 -43.93 -8.29 -21.18
CA ALA A 128 -43.71 -8.63 -22.59
C ALA A 128 -44.14 -7.50 -23.55
N GLU A 129 -45.01 -6.60 -23.09
CA GLU A 129 -45.53 -5.50 -23.88
C GLU A 129 -44.53 -4.33 -24.00
N PRO A 130 -44.33 -3.78 -25.21
CA PRO A 130 -43.43 -2.67 -25.42
C PRO A 130 -44.01 -1.37 -24.84
N PHE A 131 -43.24 -0.70 -23.99
CA PHE A 131 -43.55 0.63 -23.47
C PHE A 131 -42.59 1.69 -24.03
N ASP A 132 -43.12 2.90 -24.19
CA ASP A 132 -42.35 4.08 -24.54
C ASP A 132 -41.95 4.87 -23.28
N LEU A 133 -40.88 5.64 -23.39
CA LEU A 133 -40.22 6.34 -22.29
C LEU A 133 -40.15 7.84 -22.58
N VAL A 134 -40.58 8.61 -21.58
CA VAL A 134 -40.26 10.04 -21.48
C VAL A 134 -39.33 10.20 -20.30
N ILE A 135 -38.17 10.83 -20.51
CA ILE A 135 -37.17 10.97 -19.44
C ILE A 135 -37.00 12.43 -19.07
N ILE A 136 -37.30 12.75 -17.81
CA ILE A 136 -37.06 14.08 -17.26
C ILE A 136 -35.73 14.04 -16.52
N GLY A 137 -34.72 14.71 -17.07
CA GLY A 137 -33.37 14.79 -16.52
C GLY A 137 -32.34 13.92 -17.23
N GLU A 138 -31.12 14.43 -17.36
CA GLU A 138 -30.05 13.83 -18.15
C GLU A 138 -29.45 12.56 -17.53
N LYS A 139 -29.50 12.38 -16.20
CA LYS A 139 -28.82 11.25 -15.54
C LYS A 139 -29.47 9.91 -15.80
N CYS A 140 -30.81 9.85 -15.79
CA CYS A 140 -31.53 8.64 -16.21
C CYS A 140 -31.45 8.44 -17.72
N LYS A 141 -31.46 9.52 -18.53
CA LYS A 141 -31.33 9.44 -19.98
C LYS A 141 -30.04 8.72 -20.37
N ALA A 142 -28.89 9.16 -19.86
CA ALA A 142 -27.60 8.52 -20.15
C ALA A 142 -27.54 7.04 -19.72
N GLN A 143 -28.28 6.65 -18.67
CA GLN A 143 -28.32 5.28 -18.18
C GLN A 143 -29.23 4.37 -19.01
N LEU A 144 -30.40 4.87 -19.41
CA LEU A 144 -31.41 4.13 -20.16
C LEU A 144 -31.14 4.14 -21.66
N GLN A 145 -30.45 5.14 -22.20
CA GLN A 145 -30.02 5.15 -23.60
C GLN A 145 -29.10 3.97 -23.96
N ARG A 146 -28.41 3.37 -22.99
CA ARG A 146 -27.59 2.17 -23.23
C ARG A 146 -28.40 0.88 -23.35
N THR A 147 -29.62 0.83 -22.83
CA THR A 147 -30.42 -0.41 -22.72
C THR A 147 -31.77 -0.34 -23.40
N ASN A 148 -32.40 0.84 -23.44
CA ASN A 148 -33.77 1.07 -23.89
C ASN A 148 -33.84 2.24 -24.89
N ALA A 149 -32.78 2.45 -25.68
CA ALA A 149 -32.67 3.59 -26.61
C ALA A 149 -33.89 3.73 -27.53
N ALA A 150 -34.37 2.61 -28.07
CA ALA A 150 -35.46 2.59 -29.04
C ALA A 150 -36.82 3.00 -28.47
N GLY A 151 -37.00 2.92 -27.15
CA GLY A 151 -38.26 3.32 -26.49
C GLY A 151 -38.26 4.77 -26.02
N ILE A 152 -37.16 5.52 -26.11
CA ILE A 152 -37.10 6.90 -25.61
C ILE A 152 -37.69 7.83 -26.68
N GLN A 153 -38.89 8.36 -26.42
CA GLN A 153 -39.61 9.24 -27.34
C GLN A 153 -39.26 10.72 -27.10
N LEU A 154 -39.18 11.12 -25.82
CA LEU A 154 -38.92 12.50 -25.43
C LEU A 154 -37.98 12.56 -24.23
N SER A 155 -37.17 13.61 -24.17
CA SER A 155 -36.30 13.84 -23.01
C SER A 155 -36.16 15.32 -22.70
N PHE A 156 -36.21 15.65 -21.41
CA PHE A 156 -36.06 17.02 -20.90
C PHE A 156 -34.73 17.16 -20.17
N ALA A 157 -34.10 18.32 -20.32
CA ALA A 157 -32.89 18.74 -19.62
C ALA A 157 -33.14 20.07 -18.90
N GLY A 158 -32.24 20.47 -18.01
CA GLY A 158 -32.36 21.66 -17.17
C GLY A 158 -33.08 21.42 -15.83
N VAL A 159 -33.32 20.16 -15.44
CA VAL A 159 -34.19 19.82 -14.30
C VAL A 159 -33.37 19.51 -13.03
N GLY A 160 -33.86 20.00 -11.89
CA GLY A 160 -33.30 19.75 -10.56
C GLY A 160 -32.20 20.73 -10.10
N LYS A 161 -32.00 21.85 -10.82
CA LYS A 161 -31.10 22.94 -10.36
C LYS A 161 -31.71 23.72 -9.20
N ASP A 162 -32.95 24.15 -9.39
CA ASP A 162 -33.79 24.87 -8.45
C ASP A 162 -35.01 23.99 -8.09
N ILE A 163 -35.78 24.42 -7.11
CA ILE A 163 -36.98 23.68 -6.67
C ILE A 163 -37.99 23.74 -7.81
N PRO A 164 -38.48 22.58 -8.32
CA PRO A 164 -39.48 22.55 -9.39
C PRO A 164 -40.72 23.35 -9.03
N THR A 165 -41.27 24.06 -10.01
CA THR A 165 -42.52 24.81 -9.90
C THR A 165 -43.62 24.13 -10.72
N PHE A 166 -44.88 24.50 -10.47
CA PHE A 166 -46.00 23.99 -11.27
C PHE A 166 -45.86 24.39 -12.74
N ALA A 167 -45.33 25.58 -13.04
CA ALA A 167 -45.09 26.04 -14.41
C ALA A 167 -44.08 25.14 -15.16
N ASP A 168 -43.05 24.64 -14.45
CA ASP A 168 -42.10 23.68 -15.05
C ASP A 168 -42.81 22.35 -15.38
N ALA A 169 -43.67 21.87 -14.48
CA ALA A 169 -44.43 20.64 -14.70
C ALA A 169 -45.46 20.78 -15.82
N GLN A 170 -46.15 21.92 -15.89
CA GLN A 170 -47.09 22.25 -16.97
C GLN A 170 -46.38 22.27 -18.32
N ALA A 171 -45.26 22.98 -18.45
CA ALA A 171 -44.51 23.02 -19.71
C ALA A 171 -44.04 21.64 -20.17
N ILE A 172 -43.71 20.75 -19.24
CA ILE A 172 -43.38 19.35 -19.53
C ILE A 172 -44.65 18.58 -19.96
N ALA A 173 -45.76 18.74 -19.24
CA ALA A 173 -47.03 18.09 -19.55
C ALA A 173 -47.53 18.48 -20.96
N ASP A 174 -47.50 19.77 -21.31
CA ASP A 174 -47.92 20.28 -22.62
C ASP A 174 -47.14 19.59 -23.76
N GLN A 175 -45.83 19.40 -23.59
CA GLN A 175 -44.98 18.70 -24.57
C GLN A 175 -45.25 17.19 -24.63
N ILE A 176 -45.65 16.57 -23.52
CA ILE A 176 -46.04 15.14 -23.47
C ILE A 176 -47.38 14.93 -24.15
N THR A 177 -48.34 15.84 -23.95
CA THR A 177 -49.66 15.80 -24.60
C THR A 177 -49.55 15.94 -26.13
N MET A 178 -48.54 16.66 -26.62
CA MET A 178 -48.25 16.80 -28.06
C MET A 178 -47.62 15.56 -28.73
N LEU A 179 -47.38 14.47 -27.99
CA LEU A 179 -46.84 13.25 -28.57
C LEU A 179 -47.82 12.65 -29.61
N PRO A 180 -47.33 12.19 -30.77
CA PRO A 180 -48.20 11.72 -31.86
C PRO A 180 -48.82 10.34 -31.60
N THR A 181 -48.32 9.60 -30.60
CA THR A 181 -48.80 8.28 -30.22
C THR A 181 -49.83 8.44 -29.11
N GLU A 182 -51.01 7.83 -29.29
CA GLU A 182 -51.98 7.69 -28.21
C GLU A 182 -51.56 6.58 -27.24
N TYR A 183 -51.49 6.91 -25.96
CA TYR A 183 -51.14 5.98 -24.88
C TYR A 183 -52.36 5.77 -23.99
N THR A 184 -52.72 4.50 -23.72
CA THR A 184 -53.83 4.12 -22.83
C THR A 184 -53.41 4.11 -21.36
N ASP A 185 -52.17 3.70 -21.09
CA ASP A 185 -51.60 3.53 -19.75
C ASP A 185 -50.38 4.45 -19.57
N VAL A 186 -50.55 5.57 -18.86
CA VAL A 186 -49.46 6.53 -18.59
C VAL A 186 -49.08 6.45 -17.12
N LYS A 187 -47.80 6.20 -16.84
CA LYS A 187 -47.28 6.01 -15.48
C LYS A 187 -46.10 6.94 -15.21
N ILE A 188 -46.12 7.63 -14.08
CA ILE A 188 -45.04 8.52 -13.65
C ILE A 188 -44.18 7.80 -12.60
N MET A 189 -42.95 7.47 -12.96
CA MET A 189 -41.96 6.88 -12.07
C MET A 189 -41.12 7.97 -11.39
N TYR A 190 -41.12 7.99 -10.06
CA TYR A 190 -40.35 8.94 -9.26
C TYR A 190 -39.79 8.26 -8.00
N ASN A 191 -38.96 8.96 -7.25
CA ASN A 191 -38.50 8.46 -5.95
C ASN A 191 -39.39 9.03 -4.84
N LYS A 192 -40.13 8.15 -4.18
CA LYS A 192 -40.94 8.46 -3.00
C LYS A 192 -40.04 8.66 -1.78
N PHE A 193 -40.26 9.76 -1.06
CA PHE A 193 -39.51 10.11 0.13
C PHE A 193 -40.12 9.40 1.35
N ILE A 194 -39.40 8.42 1.90
CA ILE A 194 -39.78 7.73 3.14
C ILE A 194 -39.17 8.47 4.34
N ASN A 195 -37.86 8.61 4.35
CA ASN A 195 -37.13 9.33 5.38
C ASN A 195 -35.82 9.89 4.82
N ALA A 196 -35.07 10.64 5.63
CA ALA A 196 -33.85 11.30 5.17
C ALA A 196 -32.79 10.34 4.61
N GLN A 197 -32.83 9.04 4.96
CA GLN A 197 -31.86 8.02 4.50
C GLN A 197 -32.42 7.13 3.38
N THR A 198 -33.75 6.98 3.30
CA THR A 198 -34.42 5.96 2.49
C THR A 198 -35.44 6.60 1.55
N TYR A 199 -35.40 6.17 0.30
CA TYR A 199 -36.34 6.52 -0.75
C TYR A 199 -36.54 5.30 -1.64
N GLU A 200 -37.70 5.19 -2.27
CA GLU A 200 -38.05 4.06 -3.12
C GLU A 200 -38.59 4.52 -4.48
N PRO A 201 -38.23 3.85 -5.59
CA PRO A 201 -38.88 4.06 -6.88
C PRO A 201 -40.35 3.63 -6.84
N THR A 202 -41.27 4.57 -7.01
CA THR A 202 -42.73 4.34 -7.00
C THR A 202 -43.36 4.91 -8.27
N LEU A 203 -44.51 4.35 -8.65
CA LEU A 203 -45.31 4.77 -9.78
C LEU A 203 -46.54 5.55 -9.28
N ILE A 204 -46.87 6.63 -9.98
CA ILE A 204 -48.19 7.29 -9.91
C ILE A 204 -48.88 7.03 -11.24
N GLU A 205 -50.15 6.64 -11.18
CA GLU A 205 -51.01 6.47 -12.35
C GLU A 205 -51.43 7.84 -12.88
N ALA A 206 -51.31 8.05 -14.18
CA ALA A 206 -51.85 9.21 -14.89
C ALA A 206 -52.88 8.67 -15.90
N PHE A 207 -54.16 8.74 -15.53
CA PHE A 207 -55.22 8.13 -16.31
C PHE A 207 -55.43 8.84 -17.66
N SER A 208 -55.71 8.04 -18.70
CA SER A 208 -56.15 8.54 -20.00
C SER A 208 -57.61 9.00 -19.95
N GLU A 209 -58.02 9.75 -20.96
CA GLU A 209 -59.41 10.21 -21.07
C GLU A 209 -60.40 9.05 -21.11
N ASP A 210 -60.10 8.04 -21.93
CA ASP A 210 -60.89 6.80 -22.03
C ASP A 210 -61.03 6.09 -20.68
N ALA A 211 -59.95 6.07 -19.89
CA ALA A 211 -59.96 5.47 -18.55
C ALA A 211 -60.90 6.21 -17.60
N ILE A 212 -60.87 7.54 -17.62
CA ILE A 212 -61.71 8.39 -16.75
C ILE A 212 -63.19 8.29 -17.17
N ALA A 213 -63.47 8.28 -18.47
CA ALA A 213 -64.84 8.16 -18.99
C ALA A 213 -65.47 6.79 -18.71
N GLN A 214 -64.66 5.72 -18.67
CA GLN A 214 -65.11 4.35 -18.39
C GLN A 214 -65.14 4.02 -16.89
N SER A 215 -64.79 4.95 -16.01
CA SER A 215 -64.78 4.75 -14.57
C SER A 215 -66.18 4.39 -14.04
N PRO A 216 -66.32 3.32 -13.22
CA PRO A 216 -67.63 2.82 -12.79
C PRO A 216 -68.50 3.85 -12.07
N ASN A 217 -67.88 4.76 -11.32
CA ASN A 217 -68.57 5.71 -10.46
C ASN A 217 -68.41 7.18 -10.92
N ILE A 218 -67.99 7.42 -12.17
CA ILE A 218 -67.81 8.79 -12.68
C ILE A 218 -69.14 9.54 -12.84
N SER A 219 -70.23 8.82 -13.12
CA SER A 219 -71.57 9.38 -13.29
C SER A 219 -72.16 9.98 -12.00
N ALA A 220 -71.59 9.66 -10.83
CA ALA A 220 -71.92 10.30 -9.56
C ALA A 220 -71.35 11.73 -9.45
N PHE A 221 -70.38 12.08 -10.29
CA PHE A 221 -69.84 13.42 -10.42
C PHE A 221 -70.58 14.10 -11.58
N GLU A 222 -71.23 15.23 -11.33
CA GLU A 222 -71.89 16.04 -12.37
C GLU A 222 -70.82 16.71 -13.26
N VAL A 223 -70.25 15.96 -14.22
CA VAL A 223 -69.16 16.41 -15.08
C VAL A 223 -69.64 16.57 -16.53
N ASP A 224 -69.39 17.73 -17.12
CA ASP A 224 -69.59 17.98 -18.55
C ASP A 224 -68.50 17.26 -19.38
N GLU A 225 -68.83 16.72 -20.57
CA GLU A 225 -67.87 15.98 -21.42
C GLU A 225 -66.61 16.82 -21.74
N ASP A 226 -66.77 18.12 -22.03
CA ASP A 226 -65.65 19.04 -22.31
C ASP A 226 -64.74 19.27 -21.08
N ALA A 227 -65.23 19.01 -19.87
CA ALA A 227 -64.46 19.18 -18.64
C ALA A 227 -63.48 18.03 -18.38
N LEU A 228 -63.71 16.84 -18.96
CA LEU A 228 -62.85 15.66 -18.79
C LEU A 228 -61.46 15.88 -19.37
N ILE A 229 -61.36 16.53 -20.54
CA ILE A 229 -60.09 16.86 -21.19
C ILE A 229 -59.29 17.81 -20.30
N ASN A 230 -59.93 18.89 -19.82
CA ASN A 230 -59.30 19.86 -18.94
C ASN A 230 -58.81 19.21 -17.63
N LEU A 231 -59.62 18.30 -17.06
CA LEU A 231 -59.27 17.56 -15.85
C LEU A 231 -58.07 16.64 -16.07
N ARG A 232 -58.01 15.94 -17.21
CA ARG A 232 -56.88 15.07 -17.59
C ARG A 232 -55.59 15.87 -17.71
N GLU A 233 -55.60 16.96 -18.47
CA GLU A 233 -54.41 17.80 -18.69
C GLU A 233 -53.90 18.40 -17.37
N TYR A 234 -54.83 18.90 -16.54
CA TYR A 234 -54.51 19.41 -15.21
C TYR A 234 -53.98 18.31 -14.28
N SER A 235 -54.60 17.13 -14.28
CA SER A 235 -54.19 15.98 -13.47
C SER A 235 -52.77 15.53 -13.83
N LEU A 236 -52.44 15.44 -15.12
CA LEU A 236 -51.09 15.11 -15.59
C LEU A 236 -50.06 16.12 -15.09
N ALA A 237 -50.33 17.42 -15.25
CA ALA A 237 -49.43 18.48 -14.78
C ALA A 237 -49.26 18.44 -13.24
N ASN A 238 -50.34 18.21 -12.50
CA ASN A 238 -50.30 18.13 -11.03
C ASN A 238 -49.53 16.90 -10.53
N ASN A 239 -49.78 15.72 -11.11
CA ASN A 239 -49.05 14.49 -10.76
C ASN A 239 -47.57 14.58 -11.13
N LEU A 240 -47.23 15.24 -12.24
CA LEU A 240 -45.83 15.57 -12.58
C LEU A 240 -45.20 16.52 -11.58
N TYR A 241 -45.92 17.58 -11.17
CA TYR A 241 -45.43 18.51 -10.16
C TYR A 241 -45.14 17.82 -8.83
N TRP A 242 -46.06 16.95 -8.37
CA TRP A 242 -45.85 16.12 -7.19
C TRP A 242 -44.60 15.24 -7.33
N ALA A 243 -44.50 14.48 -8.41
CA ALA A 243 -43.37 13.59 -8.67
C ALA A 243 -42.03 14.33 -8.73
N LEU A 244 -41.98 15.52 -9.35
CA LEU A 244 -40.78 16.34 -9.48
C LEU A 244 -40.36 16.96 -8.15
N ALA A 245 -41.30 17.54 -7.40
CA ALA A 245 -41.02 18.17 -6.11
C ALA A 245 -40.54 17.14 -5.07
N GLU A 246 -41.20 15.98 -5.01
CA GLU A 246 -40.80 14.89 -4.12
C GLU A 246 -39.49 14.23 -4.54
N GLY A 247 -39.30 14.00 -5.86
CA GLY A 247 -38.03 13.53 -6.42
C GLY A 247 -36.87 14.47 -6.12
N HIS A 248 -37.09 15.79 -6.19
CA HIS A 248 -36.08 16.80 -5.86
C HIS A 248 -35.70 16.75 -4.37
N ALA A 249 -36.66 16.61 -3.46
CA ALA A 249 -36.39 16.48 -2.04
C ALA A 249 -35.58 15.20 -1.73
N CYS A 250 -35.93 14.07 -2.34
CA CYS A 250 -35.16 12.82 -2.29
C CYS A 250 -33.72 13.03 -2.75
N GLU A 251 -33.52 13.69 -3.90
CA GLU A 251 -32.21 13.95 -4.47
C GLU A 251 -31.34 14.82 -3.54
N ILE A 252 -31.89 15.91 -3.01
CA ILE A 252 -31.17 16.82 -2.11
C ILE A 252 -30.79 16.10 -0.80
N SER A 253 -31.70 15.27 -0.26
CA SER A 253 -31.43 14.47 0.94
C SER A 253 -30.31 13.46 0.69
N ALA A 254 -30.41 12.70 -0.40
CA ALA A 254 -29.41 11.70 -0.79
C ALA A 254 -28.05 12.33 -1.08
N ARG A 255 -28.02 13.51 -1.72
CA ARG A 255 -26.80 14.31 -1.92
C ARG A 255 -26.17 14.72 -0.61
N ARG A 256 -26.95 15.23 0.34
CA ARG A 256 -26.43 15.60 1.68
C ARG A 256 -25.75 14.41 2.34
N ASN A 257 -26.38 13.24 2.32
CA ASN A 257 -25.83 12.02 2.93
C ASN A 257 -24.59 11.51 2.19
N ALA A 258 -24.59 11.54 0.85
CA ALA A 258 -23.42 11.18 0.04
C ALA A 258 -22.23 12.08 0.34
N MET A 259 -22.45 13.39 0.52
CA MET A 259 -21.40 14.34 0.88
C MET A 259 -20.90 14.13 2.32
N ASP A 260 -21.78 13.81 3.27
CA ASP A 260 -21.37 13.49 4.64
C ASP A 260 -20.46 12.24 4.69
N ASN A 261 -20.86 11.18 4.00
CA ASN A 261 -20.06 9.95 3.89
C ASN A 261 -18.73 10.20 3.19
N ALA A 262 -18.72 10.98 2.10
CA ALA A 262 -17.49 11.34 1.42
C ALA A 262 -16.54 12.15 2.31
N SER A 263 -17.06 13.08 3.12
CA SER A 263 -16.26 13.89 4.05
C SER A 263 -15.67 13.06 5.20
N LYS A 264 -16.44 12.10 5.74
CA LYS A 264 -15.96 11.15 6.76
C LYS A 264 -14.86 10.24 6.21
N ASN A 265 -15.09 9.65 5.04
CA ASN A 265 -14.10 8.80 4.36
C ASN A 265 -12.80 9.57 4.05
N ALA A 266 -12.91 10.83 3.61
CA ALA A 266 -11.75 11.69 3.40
C ALA A 266 -10.99 11.96 4.72
N GLY A 267 -11.70 12.14 5.83
CA GLY A 267 -11.10 12.30 7.17
C GLY A 267 -10.30 11.07 7.60
N GLU A 268 -10.85 9.87 7.44
CA GLU A 268 -10.13 8.62 7.72
C GLU A 268 -8.87 8.46 6.85
N MET A 269 -8.98 8.79 5.56
CA MET A 269 -7.83 8.77 4.65
C MET A 269 -6.77 9.77 5.08
N ILE A 270 -7.14 10.99 5.47
CA ILE A 270 -6.19 11.99 5.98
C ILE A 270 -5.43 11.42 7.18
N GLY A 271 -6.12 10.79 8.14
CA GLY A 271 -5.47 10.14 9.28
C GLY A 271 -4.43 9.10 8.86
N LYS A 272 -4.82 8.18 7.97
CA LYS A 272 -3.91 7.12 7.46
C LYS A 272 -2.70 7.70 6.72
N TYR A 273 -2.92 8.64 5.81
CA TYR A 273 -1.84 9.27 5.04
C TYR A 273 -0.95 10.17 5.91
N GLN A 274 -1.48 10.75 6.99
CA GLN A 274 -0.70 11.56 7.92
C GLN A 274 0.25 10.71 8.78
N ILE A 275 -0.20 9.54 9.23
CA ILE A 275 0.67 8.56 9.90
C ILE A 275 1.78 8.10 8.94
N LEU A 276 1.41 7.76 7.70
CA LEU A 276 2.37 7.35 6.67
C LEU A 276 3.38 8.47 6.36
N TYR A 277 2.92 9.71 6.21
CA TYR A 277 3.77 10.88 5.97
C TYR A 277 4.79 11.07 7.08
N ASN A 278 4.34 11.05 8.35
CA ASN A 278 5.24 11.22 9.49
C ASN A 278 6.29 10.11 9.57
N ARG A 279 5.90 8.85 9.33
CA ARG A 279 6.81 7.71 9.32
C ARG A 279 7.85 7.82 8.19
N THR A 280 7.41 8.12 6.96
CA THR A 280 8.32 8.29 5.83
C THR A 280 9.23 9.51 6.03
N ARG A 281 8.72 10.61 6.59
CA ARG A 281 9.52 11.79 6.92
C ARG A 281 10.63 11.47 7.92
N GLN A 282 10.30 10.71 8.97
CA GLN A 282 11.28 10.25 9.94
C GLN A 282 12.34 9.38 9.28
N ALA A 283 11.94 8.42 8.44
CA ALA A 283 12.87 7.56 7.71
C ALA A 283 13.84 8.35 6.81
N VAL A 284 13.34 9.36 6.07
CA VAL A 284 14.17 10.24 5.24
C VAL A 284 15.13 11.06 6.10
N ILE A 285 14.65 11.73 7.15
CA ILE A 285 15.50 12.51 8.06
C ILE A 285 16.59 11.61 8.68
N THR A 286 16.23 10.40 9.11
CA THR A 286 17.22 9.48 9.66
C THR A 286 18.21 9.00 8.60
N GLY A 287 17.77 8.79 7.35
CA GLY A 287 18.65 8.44 6.24
C GLY A 287 19.66 9.56 5.95
N GLU A 288 19.19 10.80 5.78
CA GLU A 288 20.04 11.97 5.54
C GLU A 288 21.04 12.21 6.69
N LEU A 289 20.59 12.07 7.95
CA LEU A 289 21.48 12.18 9.11
C LEU A 289 22.54 11.07 9.12
N VAL A 290 22.16 9.83 8.80
CA VAL A 290 23.09 8.71 8.69
C VAL A 290 24.09 8.94 7.55
N GLU A 291 23.67 9.48 6.41
CA GLU A 291 24.56 9.83 5.31
C GLU A 291 25.56 10.92 5.70
N ILE A 292 25.11 11.98 6.39
CA ILE A 292 25.99 13.04 6.90
C ILE A 292 27.00 12.48 7.90
N ILE A 293 26.55 11.68 8.87
CA ILE A 293 27.42 11.06 9.86
C ILE A 293 28.40 10.12 9.18
N THR A 294 27.93 9.27 8.26
CA THR A 294 28.77 8.31 7.54
C THR A 294 29.81 9.03 6.67
N GLY A 295 29.44 10.12 5.99
CA GLY A 295 30.37 10.93 5.20
C GLY A 295 31.41 11.67 6.06
N ALA A 296 31.01 12.18 7.23
CA ALA A 296 31.90 12.82 8.18
C ALA A 296 32.89 11.81 8.81
N THR A 297 32.40 10.63 9.23
CA THR A 297 33.26 9.57 9.80
C THR A 297 34.14 8.93 8.74
N ALA A 298 33.66 8.78 7.50
CA ALA A 298 34.46 8.24 6.39
C ALA A 298 35.70 9.09 6.13
N SER A 299 35.62 10.43 6.26
CA SER A 299 36.76 11.31 6.01
C SER A 299 37.88 11.17 7.06
N GLU A 300 37.53 10.92 8.33
CA GLU A 300 38.51 10.65 9.39
C GLU A 300 39.04 9.20 9.37
N ASP A 301 38.21 8.22 8.98
CA ASP A 301 38.58 6.80 8.95
C ASP A 301 39.42 6.39 7.71
N ILE A 302 39.45 7.20 6.65
CA ILE A 302 40.25 6.93 5.44
C ILE A 302 41.75 6.93 5.73
N GLN A 303 42.27 7.90 6.50
CA GLN A 303 43.70 7.99 6.78
C GLN A 303 44.19 6.84 7.66
N ASP A 304 43.44 6.52 8.74
CA ASP A 304 43.72 5.36 9.61
C ASP A 304 43.67 4.04 8.83
N THR A 305 42.78 3.92 7.83
CA THR A 305 42.68 2.72 6.99
C THR A 305 43.86 2.60 6.02
N ILE A 306 44.30 3.71 5.42
CA ILE A 306 45.50 3.76 4.57
C ILE A 306 46.74 3.35 5.35
N ASP A 307 46.88 3.84 6.59
CA ASP A 307 48.05 3.55 7.41
C ASP A 307 48.06 2.09 7.89
N ARG A 308 46.89 1.51 8.23
CA ARG A 308 46.77 0.07 8.50
C ARG A 308 47.11 -0.80 7.30
N ALA A 309 46.65 -0.43 6.10
CA ALA A 309 46.95 -1.18 4.89
C ALA A 309 48.46 -1.19 4.60
N LYS A 310 49.12 -0.03 4.71
CA LYS A 310 50.59 0.07 4.58
C LYS A 310 51.32 -0.75 5.62
N ALA A 311 50.90 -0.70 6.89
CA ALA A 311 51.50 -1.48 7.97
C ALA A 311 51.36 -3.00 7.78
N ALA A 312 50.29 -3.44 7.10
CA ALA A 312 50.04 -4.83 6.78
C ALA A 312 50.64 -5.28 5.43
N ASN A 313 51.46 -4.44 4.78
CA ASN A 313 52.00 -4.67 3.44
C ASN A 313 50.90 -4.96 2.39
N VAL A 314 49.74 -4.34 2.53
CA VAL A 314 48.65 -4.41 1.56
C VAL A 314 48.82 -3.29 0.53
N GLU A 315 48.97 -3.68 -0.74
CA GLU A 315 49.01 -2.72 -1.85
C GLU A 315 47.63 -2.06 -2.03
N LEU A 316 47.63 -0.73 -2.10
CA LEU A 316 46.41 0.05 -2.34
C LEU A 316 46.26 0.35 -3.83
N LEU A 317 45.20 -0.17 -4.43
CA LEU A 317 44.88 0.09 -5.83
C LEU A 317 44.02 1.36 -5.97
N SER A 318 44.30 2.15 -7.01
CA SER A 318 43.70 3.47 -7.23
C SER A 318 42.30 3.45 -7.86
N SER A 319 41.83 2.29 -8.34
CA SER A 319 40.50 2.14 -8.94
C SER A 319 40.03 0.69 -8.96
N ASP A 320 38.71 0.49 -9.05
CA ASP A 320 38.12 -0.84 -9.23
C ASP A 320 38.53 -1.49 -10.54
N LEU A 321 38.77 -0.69 -11.59
CA LEU A 321 39.31 -1.18 -12.86
C LEU A 321 40.72 -1.78 -12.69
N ALA A 322 41.56 -1.19 -11.85
CA ALA A 322 42.87 -1.75 -11.53
C ALA A 322 42.72 -3.06 -10.74
N LEU A 323 41.79 -3.10 -9.78
CA LEU A 323 41.48 -4.29 -8.98
C LEU A 323 41.08 -5.49 -9.85
N VAL A 324 40.08 -5.32 -10.72
CA VAL A 324 39.59 -6.44 -11.56
C VAL A 324 40.59 -6.88 -12.64
N LYS A 325 41.55 -6.02 -13.02
CA LYS A 325 42.59 -6.37 -14.00
C LYS A 325 43.79 -7.09 -13.38
N GLN A 326 44.15 -6.73 -12.15
CA GLN A 326 45.36 -7.23 -11.50
C GLN A 326 45.08 -8.41 -10.57
N CYS A 327 43.84 -8.54 -10.08
CA CYS A 327 43.48 -9.55 -9.09
C CYS A 327 42.52 -10.60 -9.71
N PRO A 328 42.95 -11.86 -9.86
CA PRO A 328 42.08 -12.94 -10.34
C PRO A 328 41.05 -13.38 -9.28
N VAL A 329 41.31 -13.06 -8.00
CA VAL A 329 40.44 -13.37 -6.87
C VAL A 329 40.14 -12.08 -6.10
N ILE A 330 38.86 -11.84 -5.83
CA ILE A 330 38.37 -10.74 -5.00
C ILE A 330 37.71 -11.32 -3.76
N LEU A 331 38.24 -10.96 -2.59
CA LEU A 331 37.63 -11.26 -1.28
C LEU A 331 36.85 -10.03 -0.81
N SER A 332 35.53 -10.10 -0.82
CA SER A 332 34.66 -9.02 -0.40
C SER A 332 34.43 -9.11 1.12
N VAL A 333 35.07 -8.20 1.87
CA VAL A 333 34.94 -8.06 3.33
C VAL A 333 34.67 -6.59 3.68
N VAL A 334 33.40 -6.22 3.62
CA VAL A 334 32.86 -4.88 3.87
C VAL A 334 31.72 -4.95 4.89
N PRO A 335 31.31 -3.82 5.49
CA PRO A 335 30.06 -3.77 6.25
C PRO A 335 28.87 -4.23 5.38
N PRO A 336 27.86 -4.92 5.93
CA PRO A 336 26.76 -5.48 5.13
C PRO A 336 26.05 -4.45 4.24
N ARG A 337 25.92 -3.21 4.74
CA ARG A 337 25.32 -2.08 3.98
C ARG A 337 26.04 -1.77 2.66
N ASP A 338 27.32 -2.12 2.55
CA ASP A 338 28.19 -1.77 1.43
C ASP A 338 28.39 -2.97 0.47
N ALA A 339 27.84 -4.16 0.80
CA ALA A 339 28.07 -5.40 0.07
C ALA A 339 27.55 -5.32 -1.38
N GLU A 340 26.27 -4.99 -1.57
CA GLU A 340 25.67 -4.87 -2.91
C GLU A 340 26.32 -3.74 -3.73
N ALA A 341 26.61 -2.60 -3.09
CA ALA A 341 27.28 -1.48 -3.74
C ALA A 341 28.70 -1.86 -4.20
N THR A 342 29.42 -2.67 -3.41
CA THR A 342 30.74 -3.19 -3.76
C THR A 342 30.64 -4.14 -4.96
N ALA A 343 29.68 -5.06 -4.94
CA ALA A 343 29.44 -5.95 -6.08
C ALA A 343 29.02 -5.17 -7.35
N GLN A 344 28.27 -4.08 -7.22
CA GLN A 344 27.91 -3.20 -8.35
C GLN A 344 29.13 -2.49 -8.91
N ARG A 345 30.03 -1.97 -8.05
CA ARG A 345 31.29 -1.35 -8.48
C ARG A 345 32.17 -2.31 -9.29
N ILE A 346 32.27 -3.57 -8.86
CA ILE A 346 32.97 -4.61 -9.61
C ILE A 346 32.28 -4.90 -10.94
N THR A 347 30.95 -4.96 -10.96
CA THR A 347 30.16 -5.13 -12.18
C THR A 347 30.43 -4.01 -13.19
N ASP A 348 30.44 -2.75 -12.73
CA ASP A 348 30.69 -1.58 -13.56
C ASP A 348 32.12 -1.59 -14.13
N ALA A 349 33.11 -1.93 -13.29
CA ALA A 349 34.51 -2.03 -13.70
C ALA A 349 34.73 -3.11 -14.78
N LEU A 350 34.03 -4.25 -14.68
CA LEU A 350 34.09 -5.32 -15.67
C LEU A 350 33.32 -5.00 -16.96
N THR A 351 32.21 -4.25 -16.86
CA THR A 351 31.41 -3.86 -18.02
C THR A 351 32.12 -2.79 -18.86
N GLY A 352 32.86 -1.88 -18.23
CA GLY A 352 33.64 -0.84 -18.89
C GLY A 352 35.04 -1.26 -19.37
N GLY A 353 35.49 -2.47 -19.03
CA GLY A 353 36.84 -2.96 -19.32
C GLY A 353 36.86 -4.13 -20.31
N SER A 354 37.92 -4.21 -21.13
CA SER A 354 38.20 -5.36 -22.02
C SER A 354 38.75 -6.58 -21.25
N ALA A 355 38.26 -6.85 -20.04
CA ALA A 355 38.71 -7.99 -19.24
C ALA A 355 38.13 -9.28 -19.82
N THR A 356 38.99 -10.14 -20.37
CA THR A 356 38.60 -11.42 -21.00
C THR A 356 38.58 -12.59 -20.02
N ASP A 357 39.26 -12.46 -18.87
CA ASP A 357 39.45 -13.55 -17.93
C ASP A 357 38.40 -13.53 -16.81
N SER A 358 37.98 -14.71 -16.36
CA SER A 358 36.97 -14.83 -15.32
C SER A 358 37.52 -14.46 -13.95
N VAL A 359 36.88 -13.54 -13.24
CA VAL A 359 37.25 -13.15 -11.87
C VAL A 359 36.49 -14.02 -10.87
N LEU A 360 37.21 -14.57 -9.88
CA LEU A 360 36.61 -15.26 -8.75
C LEU A 360 36.20 -14.25 -7.67
N PHE A 361 34.91 -14.11 -7.40
CA PHE A 361 34.39 -13.20 -6.37
C PHE A 361 33.87 -14.01 -5.19
N LEU A 362 34.60 -13.99 -4.07
CA LEU A 362 34.16 -14.57 -2.80
C LEU A 362 33.50 -13.48 -1.96
N ASP A 363 32.20 -13.60 -1.75
CA ASP A 363 31.48 -12.79 -0.79
C ASP A 363 31.69 -13.35 0.62
N LEU A 364 32.33 -12.58 1.51
CA LEU A 364 32.59 -13.00 2.90
C LEU A 364 31.90 -12.07 3.91
N ASN A 365 30.90 -11.33 3.43
CA ASN A 365 30.16 -10.34 4.19
C ASN A 365 29.15 -10.99 5.15
N ALA A 366 28.77 -10.28 6.20
CA ALA A 366 27.74 -10.73 7.12
C ALA A 366 26.34 -10.35 6.61
N VAL A 367 25.95 -10.95 5.47
CA VAL A 367 24.69 -10.68 4.77
C VAL A 367 23.73 -11.87 4.82
N SER A 368 22.46 -11.62 4.53
CA SER A 368 21.42 -12.62 4.42
C SER A 368 21.54 -13.44 3.13
N PRO A 369 20.96 -14.65 3.09
CA PRO A 369 20.89 -15.46 1.88
C PRO A 369 20.27 -14.72 0.69
N SER A 370 19.27 -13.87 0.92
CA SER A 370 18.62 -13.10 -0.14
C SER A 370 19.53 -12.00 -0.72
N THR A 371 20.30 -11.31 0.12
CA THR A 371 21.33 -10.36 -0.32
C THR A 371 22.44 -11.05 -1.12
N ALA A 372 22.96 -12.19 -0.66
CA ALA A 372 23.96 -12.98 -1.39
C ALA A 372 23.43 -13.45 -2.76
N LYS A 373 22.20 -14.00 -2.80
CA LYS A 373 21.50 -14.35 -4.06
C LYS A 373 21.24 -13.11 -4.94
N GLY A 374 21.04 -11.94 -4.34
CA GLY A 374 20.91 -10.65 -5.02
C GLY A 374 22.18 -10.28 -5.80
N MET A 375 23.34 -10.35 -5.14
CA MET A 375 24.64 -10.09 -5.75
C MET A 375 24.97 -11.08 -6.87
N ALA A 376 24.71 -12.38 -6.67
CA ALA A 376 24.90 -13.39 -7.71
C ALA A 376 24.08 -13.07 -8.98
N ARG A 377 22.78 -12.79 -8.81
CA ARG A 377 21.88 -12.39 -9.91
C ARG A 377 22.31 -11.10 -10.60
N MET A 378 22.93 -10.17 -9.87
CA MET A 378 23.44 -8.93 -10.43
C MET A 378 24.56 -9.19 -11.43
N PHE A 379 25.53 -10.04 -11.08
CA PHE A 379 26.61 -10.44 -11.99
C PHE A 379 26.06 -11.19 -13.22
N GLU A 380 25.13 -12.13 -13.02
CA GLU A 380 24.48 -12.86 -14.11
C GLU A 380 23.74 -11.93 -15.09
N ARG A 381 22.96 -10.98 -14.56
CA ARG A 381 22.19 -10.02 -15.36
C ARG A 381 23.08 -9.11 -16.17
N ALA A 382 24.21 -8.68 -15.60
CA ALA A 382 25.19 -7.84 -16.30
C ALA A 382 26.03 -8.62 -17.32
N ARG A 383 25.97 -9.96 -17.31
CA ARG A 383 26.75 -10.86 -18.19
C ARG A 383 28.25 -10.61 -18.10
N VAL A 384 28.73 -10.25 -16.91
CA VAL A 384 30.16 -10.09 -16.63
C VAL A 384 30.80 -11.43 -16.29
N PRO A 385 32.09 -11.66 -16.60
CA PRO A 385 32.75 -12.94 -16.37
C PRO A 385 33.14 -13.13 -14.90
N VAL A 386 32.15 -13.21 -14.00
CA VAL A 386 32.35 -13.40 -12.55
C VAL A 386 31.90 -14.79 -12.14
N LYS A 387 32.77 -15.52 -11.43
CA LYS A 387 32.43 -16.74 -10.71
C LYS A 387 32.15 -16.37 -9.27
N PHE A 388 30.88 -16.40 -8.87
CA PHE A 388 30.44 -15.95 -7.56
C PHE A 388 30.42 -17.11 -6.55
N ILE A 389 31.06 -16.92 -5.40
CA ILE A 389 31.04 -17.87 -4.29
C ILE A 389 30.50 -17.14 -3.05
N ASP A 390 29.44 -17.68 -2.45
CA ASP A 390 28.91 -17.23 -1.16
C ASP A 390 29.74 -17.86 -0.04
N GLY A 391 30.28 -17.06 0.86
CA GLY A 391 31.11 -17.53 1.96
C GLY A 391 30.85 -16.77 3.25
N CYS A 392 31.35 -17.32 4.35
CA CYS A 392 31.23 -16.63 5.62
C CYS A 392 32.42 -16.83 6.54
N ILE A 393 32.75 -15.80 7.32
CA ILE A 393 33.84 -15.87 8.29
C ILE A 393 33.29 -16.23 9.67
N LEU A 394 33.72 -17.38 10.20
CA LEU A 394 33.39 -17.86 11.53
C LEU A 394 34.65 -17.94 12.40
N GLY A 395 34.83 -16.96 13.28
CA GLY A 395 35.94 -16.93 14.22
C GLY A 395 36.55 -15.54 14.39
N ALA A 396 37.60 -15.47 15.19
CA ALA A 396 38.41 -14.27 15.33
C ALA A 396 39.36 -14.10 14.12
N PRO A 397 39.89 -12.88 13.88
CA PRO A 397 40.91 -12.66 12.86
C PRO A 397 42.12 -13.58 13.05
N PRO A 398 42.81 -13.97 11.96
CA PRO A 398 43.94 -14.88 12.04
C PRO A 398 45.08 -14.29 12.86
N ARG A 399 45.75 -15.13 13.67
CA ARG A 399 46.90 -14.74 14.51
C ARG A 399 47.89 -15.91 14.62
N PRO A 400 49.20 -15.66 14.78
CA PRO A 400 50.16 -16.71 15.10
C PRO A 400 49.79 -17.45 16.39
N ARG A 401 50.03 -18.75 16.46
CA ARG A 401 49.91 -19.53 17.70
C ARG A 401 51.06 -19.12 18.63
N GLU A 402 50.76 -18.50 19.76
CA GLU A 402 51.76 -18.27 20.81
C GLU A 402 52.18 -19.61 21.44
N VAL A 403 53.46 -19.72 21.81
CA VAL A 403 53.98 -20.85 22.60
C VAL A 403 53.25 -20.85 23.95
N ALA A 404 52.55 -21.95 24.24
CA ALA A 404 51.72 -22.25 25.41
C ALA A 404 51.85 -21.30 26.63
N GLY A 405 50.78 -20.55 26.93
CA GLY A 405 50.70 -19.77 28.18
C GLY A 405 49.42 -18.95 28.45
N SER A 406 48.56 -18.68 27.47
CA SER A 406 47.35 -17.87 27.69
C SER A 406 46.08 -18.72 27.81
N ALA A 407 45.32 -18.52 28.89
CA ALA A 407 44.16 -19.32 29.31
C ALA A 407 42.89 -19.17 28.42
N THR A 408 43.03 -18.71 27.17
CA THR A 408 41.90 -18.54 26.22
C THR A 408 41.64 -19.77 25.34
N ASP A 409 42.20 -20.91 25.71
CA ASP A 409 42.40 -22.08 24.84
C ASP A 409 41.23 -23.09 24.81
N SER A 410 39.98 -22.62 24.84
CA SER A 410 38.80 -23.50 25.00
C SER A 410 37.93 -23.70 23.75
N LEU A 411 38.28 -23.11 22.59
CA LEU A 411 37.60 -23.37 21.33
C LEU A 411 38.34 -24.46 20.54
N LYS A 412 37.83 -25.70 20.57
CA LYS A 412 38.26 -26.78 19.68
C LYS A 412 37.92 -26.41 18.23
N SER A 413 38.87 -25.83 17.50
CA SER A 413 38.77 -25.64 16.06
C SER A 413 39.25 -26.89 15.32
N ASN A 414 38.65 -27.20 14.18
CA ASN A 414 39.16 -28.20 13.22
C ASN A 414 40.40 -27.69 12.44
N ASP A 415 41.04 -26.62 12.92
CA ASP A 415 42.15 -25.94 12.26
C ASP A 415 43.44 -26.72 12.49
N GLN A 416 43.90 -27.38 11.43
CA GLN A 416 45.08 -28.23 11.43
C GLN A 416 46.39 -27.45 11.24
N ASP A 417 46.33 -26.12 11.06
CA ASP A 417 47.53 -25.29 10.88
C ASP A 417 48.34 -25.22 12.18
N PRO A 418 49.62 -25.63 12.16
CA PRO A 418 50.47 -25.65 13.35
C PRO A 418 51.01 -24.26 13.73
N GLU A 419 51.03 -23.31 12.80
CA GLU A 419 51.66 -21.98 12.98
C GLU A 419 50.63 -20.88 13.23
N TRP A 420 49.47 -20.96 12.57
CA TRP A 420 48.43 -19.95 12.67
C TRP A 420 47.16 -20.49 13.35
N ARG A 421 46.44 -19.59 14.02
CA ARG A 421 45.02 -19.76 14.31
C ARG A 421 44.26 -19.03 13.22
N ARG A 422 43.40 -19.73 12.50
CA ARG A 422 42.61 -19.18 11.39
C ARG A 422 41.12 -19.29 11.67
N PRO A 423 40.29 -18.35 11.17
CA PRO A 423 38.84 -18.54 11.19
C PRO A 423 38.45 -19.74 10.32
N ASN A 424 37.27 -20.32 10.57
CA ASN A 424 36.67 -21.23 9.61
C ASN A 424 35.93 -20.40 8.55
N ILE A 425 36.09 -20.75 7.28
CA ILE A 425 35.38 -20.08 6.19
C ILE A 425 34.54 -21.09 5.40
N PRO A 426 33.33 -21.44 5.87
CA PRO A 426 32.39 -22.18 5.06
C PRO A 426 32.01 -21.40 3.80
N ILE A 427 31.88 -22.11 2.69
CA ILE A 427 31.45 -21.54 1.40
C ILE A 427 30.35 -22.39 0.77
N SER A 428 29.59 -21.78 -0.11
CA SER A 428 28.52 -22.41 -0.87
C SER A 428 28.35 -21.78 -2.25
N GLY A 429 27.76 -22.54 -3.16
CA GLY A 429 27.51 -22.12 -4.53
C GLY A 429 27.93 -23.17 -5.56
N PRO A 430 27.64 -22.93 -6.84
CA PRO A 430 27.75 -23.93 -7.89
C PRO A 430 29.18 -24.21 -8.35
N HIS A 431 30.16 -23.43 -7.89
CA HIS A 431 31.54 -23.51 -8.34
C HIS A 431 32.39 -24.31 -7.35
N ASP A 432 33.00 -25.40 -7.81
CA ASP A 432 33.93 -26.21 -7.02
C ASP A 432 35.31 -25.55 -7.01
N LEU A 433 35.83 -25.23 -5.81
CA LEU A 433 37.15 -24.63 -5.64
C LEU A 433 38.29 -25.46 -6.22
N SER A 434 38.18 -26.79 -6.24
CA SER A 434 39.21 -27.67 -6.82
C SER A 434 39.36 -27.48 -8.34
N THR A 435 38.33 -26.95 -8.99
CA THR A 435 38.29 -26.71 -10.44
C THR A 435 38.66 -25.28 -10.84
N LEU A 436 38.99 -24.43 -9.85
CA LEU A 436 39.33 -23.03 -10.05
C LEU A 436 40.81 -22.83 -9.75
N GLU A 437 41.49 -22.01 -10.53
CA GLU A 437 42.86 -21.56 -10.25
C GLU A 437 42.80 -20.16 -9.62
N PRO A 438 43.37 -19.89 -8.42
CA PRO A 438 44.15 -20.75 -7.53
C PRO A 438 43.33 -21.31 -6.33
N GLY A 439 42.22 -22.00 -6.60
CA GLY A 439 41.20 -22.38 -5.63
C GLY A 439 41.64 -23.40 -4.56
N GLU A 440 42.45 -24.41 -4.90
CA GLU A 440 42.98 -25.36 -3.90
C GLU A 440 43.90 -24.67 -2.88
N LYS A 441 44.82 -23.83 -3.38
CA LYS A 441 45.70 -23.03 -2.54
C LYS A 441 44.91 -22.05 -1.66
N LEU A 442 43.85 -21.46 -2.21
CA LEU A 442 42.97 -20.57 -1.45
C LEU A 442 42.23 -21.32 -0.34
N ALA A 443 41.75 -22.53 -0.63
CA ALA A 443 41.08 -23.38 0.34
C ALA A 443 42.00 -23.76 1.49
N GLU A 444 43.24 -24.16 1.18
CA GLU A 444 44.25 -24.48 2.17
C GLU A 444 44.58 -23.27 3.04
N VAL A 445 44.93 -22.13 2.44
CA VAL A 445 45.41 -20.94 3.17
C VAL A 445 44.32 -20.31 4.05
N LEU A 446 43.11 -20.17 3.51
CA LEU A 446 41.99 -19.51 4.20
C LEU A 446 41.12 -20.46 5.00
N ASN A 447 41.45 -21.76 5.05
CA ASN A 447 40.62 -22.77 5.72
C ASN A 447 39.18 -22.76 5.17
N LEU A 448 39.05 -22.75 3.83
CA LEU A 448 37.76 -22.78 3.15
C LEU A 448 37.17 -24.19 3.16
N ARG A 449 35.85 -24.29 3.33
CA ARG A 449 35.14 -25.57 3.22
C ARG A 449 33.83 -25.42 2.48
N SER A 450 33.67 -26.13 1.37
CA SER A 450 32.38 -26.21 0.67
C SER A 450 31.36 -26.98 1.50
N ILE A 451 30.20 -26.37 1.75
CA ILE A 451 29.12 -26.95 2.58
C ILE A 451 27.82 -27.19 1.80
N SER A 452 27.63 -26.53 0.64
CA SER A 452 26.42 -26.65 -0.17
C SER A 452 26.65 -26.15 -1.60
N PRO A 453 26.02 -26.76 -2.62
CA PRO A 453 26.02 -26.20 -3.98
C PRO A 453 25.14 -24.95 -4.12
N ASP A 454 24.29 -24.65 -3.13
CA ASP A 454 23.30 -23.57 -3.22
C ASP A 454 23.84 -22.26 -2.64
N ILE A 455 23.76 -21.19 -3.42
CA ILE A 455 24.08 -19.82 -2.96
C ILE A 455 23.11 -19.43 -1.83
N GLY A 456 23.67 -18.92 -0.74
CA GLY A 456 22.96 -18.49 0.45
C GLY A 456 23.12 -19.42 1.64
N ALA A 457 23.66 -20.64 1.47
CA ALA A 457 23.82 -21.57 2.58
C ALA A 457 24.92 -21.12 3.56
N ALA A 458 26.05 -20.59 3.07
CA ALA A 458 27.12 -20.06 3.90
C ALA A 458 26.69 -18.78 4.61
N SER A 459 26.06 -17.86 3.89
CA SER A 459 25.42 -16.67 4.47
C SER A 459 24.38 -17.04 5.54
N GLY A 460 23.50 -18.01 5.27
CA GLY A 460 22.50 -18.50 6.23
C GLY A 460 23.13 -19.07 7.50
N LEU A 461 24.17 -19.91 7.37
CA LEU A 461 24.94 -20.43 8.51
C LEU A 461 25.52 -19.29 9.37
N LYS A 462 26.06 -18.25 8.72
CA LYS A 462 26.62 -17.08 9.41
C LYS A 462 25.57 -16.31 10.19
N MET A 463 24.40 -16.10 9.60
CA MET A 463 23.29 -15.40 10.23
C MET A 463 22.78 -16.18 11.44
N CYS A 464 22.58 -17.49 11.31
CA CYS A 464 22.20 -18.37 12.43
C CYS A 464 23.24 -18.36 13.56
N PHE A 465 24.52 -18.46 13.24
CA PHE A 465 25.58 -18.41 14.26
C PHE A 465 25.66 -17.04 14.94
N ALA A 466 25.58 -15.96 14.16
CA ALA A 466 25.63 -14.60 14.68
C ALA A 466 24.40 -14.26 15.55
N ALA A 467 23.23 -14.81 15.22
CA ALA A 467 22.01 -14.66 16.00
C ALA A 467 22.20 -15.12 17.45
N ILE A 468 22.89 -16.25 17.65
CA ILE A 468 23.21 -16.77 18.98
C ILE A 468 24.22 -15.87 19.69
N ALA A 469 25.38 -15.63 19.05
CA ALA A 469 26.48 -14.92 19.71
C ALA A 469 26.13 -13.45 20.03
N LYS A 470 25.56 -12.74 19.05
CA LYS A 470 25.23 -11.32 19.18
C LYS A 470 23.91 -11.13 19.90
N GLY A 471 22.89 -11.95 19.61
CA GLY A 471 21.64 -11.93 20.36
C GLY A 471 21.87 -12.07 21.87
N PHE A 472 22.75 -12.99 22.28
CA PHE A 472 23.15 -13.10 23.69
C PHE A 472 23.81 -11.83 24.22
N THR A 473 24.74 -11.23 23.47
CA THR A 473 25.44 -10.00 23.89
C THR A 473 24.44 -8.85 24.11
N ALA A 474 23.43 -8.71 23.26
CA ALA A 474 22.39 -7.69 23.40
C ALA A 474 21.49 -7.94 24.61
N LEU A 475 21.06 -9.20 24.81
CA LEU A 475 20.29 -9.60 25.99
C LEU A 475 21.06 -9.30 27.27
N ALA A 476 22.34 -9.70 27.33
CA ALA A 476 23.21 -9.40 28.46
C ALA A 476 23.34 -7.89 28.69
N THR A 477 23.58 -7.11 27.62
CA THR A 477 23.65 -5.64 27.71
C THR A 477 22.39 -5.07 28.34
N GLN A 478 21.21 -5.46 27.85
CA GLN A 478 19.94 -4.97 28.38
C GLN A 478 19.70 -5.41 29.84
N SER A 479 20.01 -6.67 30.19
CA SER A 479 19.89 -7.18 31.56
C SER A 479 20.80 -6.43 32.52
N PHE A 480 22.08 -6.23 32.18
CA PHE A 480 23.04 -5.53 33.04
C PHE A 480 22.72 -4.04 33.17
N THR A 481 22.35 -3.35 32.09
CA THR A 481 21.91 -1.94 32.17
C THR A 481 20.64 -1.78 33.00
N THR A 482 19.69 -2.72 32.90
CA THR A 482 18.47 -2.69 33.74
C THR A 482 18.81 -2.98 35.21
N ALA A 483 19.68 -3.95 35.48
CA ALA A 483 20.15 -4.25 36.83
C ALA A 483 20.89 -3.05 37.45
N HIS A 484 21.62 -2.26 36.65
CA HIS A 484 22.26 -1.03 37.08
C HIS A 484 21.23 0.01 37.52
N GLN A 485 20.21 0.26 36.70
CA GLN A 485 19.11 1.18 37.04
C GLN A 485 18.33 0.76 38.30
N LEU A 486 18.29 -0.54 38.60
CA LEU A 486 17.68 -1.09 39.81
C LEU A 486 18.63 -1.16 41.01
N GLY A 487 19.92 -0.89 40.83
CA GLY A 487 20.95 -0.98 41.89
C GLY A 487 21.31 -2.41 42.31
N VAL A 488 21.16 -3.40 41.42
CA VAL A 488 21.32 -4.84 41.74
C VAL A 488 22.35 -5.56 40.84
N VAL A 489 23.28 -4.83 40.22
CA VAL A 489 24.32 -5.43 39.33
C VAL A 489 25.18 -6.44 40.05
N ASP A 490 25.66 -6.11 41.25
CA ASP A 490 26.55 -6.99 42.02
C ASP A 490 25.86 -8.31 42.38
N GLU A 491 24.59 -8.24 42.78
CA GLU A 491 23.79 -9.42 43.10
C GLU A 491 23.48 -10.24 41.84
N LEU A 492 23.17 -9.61 40.70
CA LEU A 492 23.00 -10.29 39.42
C LEU A 492 24.27 -11.06 39.04
N LYS A 493 25.44 -10.44 39.18
CA LYS A 493 26.72 -11.11 38.91
C LYS A 493 26.96 -12.29 39.84
N ARG A 494 26.71 -12.12 41.15
CA ARG A 494 26.88 -13.21 42.13
C ARG A 494 26.02 -14.42 41.76
N GLN A 495 24.73 -14.20 41.48
CA GLN A 495 23.79 -15.24 41.09
C GLN A 495 24.18 -15.91 39.77
N MET A 496 24.58 -15.12 38.75
CA MET A 496 25.06 -15.67 37.49
C MET A 496 26.36 -16.45 37.66
N GLY A 497 27.26 -16.06 38.58
CA GLY A 497 28.49 -16.79 38.87
C GLY A 497 28.23 -18.15 39.51
N GLU A 498 27.23 -18.24 40.38
CA GLU A 498 26.85 -19.48 41.07
C GLU A 498 26.06 -20.43 40.15
N ILE A 499 25.12 -19.90 39.36
CA ILE A 499 24.14 -20.69 38.60
C ILE A 499 24.54 -20.85 37.12
N LEU A 500 25.13 -19.81 36.52
CA LEU A 500 25.39 -19.70 35.07
C LEU A 500 26.82 -19.19 34.75
N PRO A 501 27.90 -19.78 35.30
CA PRO A 501 29.25 -19.21 35.25
C PRO A 501 29.75 -18.96 33.82
N THR A 502 29.43 -19.85 32.87
CA THR A 502 29.81 -19.69 31.45
C THR A 502 29.12 -18.50 30.77
N HIS A 503 27.87 -18.22 31.15
CA HIS A 503 27.13 -17.07 30.61
C HIS A 503 27.67 -15.76 31.17
N LEU A 504 27.99 -15.74 32.48
CA LEU A 504 28.65 -14.60 33.10
C LEU A 504 29.98 -14.30 32.41
N ALA A 505 30.86 -15.30 32.28
CA ALA A 505 32.16 -15.13 31.61
C ALA A 505 32.00 -14.67 30.15
N THR A 506 30.94 -15.12 29.46
CA THR A 506 30.64 -14.67 28.11
C THR A 506 30.16 -13.21 28.10
N ALA A 507 29.31 -12.81 29.04
CA ALA A 507 28.82 -11.43 29.15
C ALA A 507 29.96 -10.46 29.51
N GLU A 508 30.79 -10.80 30.50
CA GLU A 508 31.96 -10.01 30.93
C GLU A 508 32.98 -9.80 29.81
N ARG A 509 33.06 -10.73 28.87
CA ARG A 509 33.92 -10.58 27.68
C ARG A 509 33.22 -9.84 26.54
N SER A 510 31.97 -10.17 26.24
CA SER A 510 31.29 -9.72 25.01
C SER A 510 30.68 -8.33 25.13
N VAL A 511 30.12 -7.98 26.29
CA VAL A 511 29.48 -6.68 26.52
C VAL A 511 30.52 -5.53 26.45
N PRO A 512 31.71 -5.61 27.07
CA PRO A 512 32.72 -4.55 26.98
C PRO A 512 33.43 -4.49 25.62
N ASP A 513 33.48 -5.60 24.89
CA ASP A 513 34.11 -5.62 23.57
C ASP A 513 33.20 -5.03 22.47
N MET A 514 31.90 -4.92 22.74
CA MET A 514 30.88 -4.54 21.76
C MET A 514 30.78 -3.04 21.40
N PRO A 515 30.91 -2.05 22.31
CA PRO A 515 30.64 -0.65 22.02
C PRO A 515 31.35 -0.09 20.76
N PRO A 516 32.66 -0.32 20.53
CA PRO A 516 33.35 0.21 19.35
C PRO A 516 32.84 -0.33 18.01
N LYS A 517 32.05 -1.41 18.04
CA LYS A 517 31.52 -2.12 16.88
C LYS A 517 29.99 -2.19 16.88
N ALA A 518 29.31 -1.49 17.80
CA ALA A 518 27.86 -1.51 17.92
C ALA A 518 27.18 -1.03 16.62
N TYR A 519 27.70 0.04 16.00
CA TYR A 519 27.13 0.64 14.79
C TYR A 519 27.04 -0.36 13.63
N ARG A 520 28.07 -1.17 13.39
CA ARG A 520 28.07 -2.18 12.32
C ARG A 520 27.14 -3.35 12.65
N TRP A 521 26.97 -3.65 13.94
CA TRP A 521 26.09 -4.74 14.38
C TRP A 521 24.61 -4.43 14.19
N VAL A 522 24.21 -3.15 14.08
CA VAL A 522 22.82 -2.79 13.73
C VAL A 522 22.40 -3.42 12.41
N ARG A 523 23.17 -3.18 11.34
CA ARG A 523 22.88 -3.74 10.01
C ARG A 523 23.03 -5.26 9.98
N GLU A 524 24.01 -5.81 10.69
CA GLU A 524 24.12 -7.27 10.81
C GLU A 524 22.89 -7.89 11.51
N MET A 525 22.24 -7.20 12.45
CA MET A 525 21.00 -7.71 13.07
C MET A 525 19.80 -7.63 12.12
N GLU A 526 19.76 -6.65 11.23
CA GLU A 526 18.73 -6.54 10.19
C GLU A 526 18.87 -7.70 9.18
N GLU A 527 20.10 -8.02 8.74
CA GLU A 527 20.37 -9.18 7.87
C GLU A 527 19.98 -10.50 8.55
N ILE A 528 20.22 -10.63 9.86
CA ILE A 528 19.72 -11.78 10.64
C ILE A 528 18.20 -11.79 10.67
N SER A 529 17.55 -10.64 10.89
CA SER A 529 16.09 -10.52 10.90
C SER A 529 15.49 -10.97 9.57
N ASP A 530 16.07 -10.52 8.46
CA ASP A 530 15.65 -10.89 7.10
C ASP A 530 15.84 -12.39 6.87
N THR A 531 16.99 -12.95 7.27
CA THR A 531 17.25 -14.39 7.16
C THR A 531 16.26 -15.23 7.96
N MET A 532 16.01 -14.87 9.22
CA MET A 532 15.09 -15.62 10.10
C MET A 532 13.65 -15.55 9.58
N HIS A 533 13.28 -14.44 8.93
CA HIS A 533 11.97 -14.28 8.34
C HIS A 533 11.80 -15.06 7.04
N GLU A 534 12.73 -14.88 6.11
CA GLU A 534 12.61 -15.38 4.74
C GLU A 534 12.89 -16.89 4.66
N GLU A 535 13.91 -17.36 5.38
CA GLU A 535 14.32 -18.77 5.34
C GLU A 535 13.76 -19.56 6.54
N GLY A 536 13.56 -18.89 7.69
CA GLY A 536 13.08 -19.51 8.92
C GLY A 536 11.57 -19.39 9.18
N GLY A 537 10.86 -18.50 8.49
CA GLY A 537 9.42 -18.26 8.68
C GLY A 537 9.05 -17.49 9.95
N TRP A 538 10.03 -16.91 10.66
CA TRP A 538 9.80 -16.15 11.88
C TRP A 538 9.37 -14.71 11.58
N THR A 539 8.90 -14.00 12.60
CA THR A 539 8.58 -12.58 12.47
C THR A 539 9.84 -11.73 12.68
N LYS A 540 9.89 -10.51 12.13
CA LYS A 540 11.13 -9.69 12.10
C LYS A 540 11.46 -9.02 13.45
N GLU A 541 10.49 -8.94 14.36
CA GLU A 541 10.51 -8.05 15.53
C GLU A 541 11.63 -8.37 16.51
N LEU A 542 11.99 -9.65 16.72
CA LEU A 542 13.02 -10.03 17.69
C LEU A 542 14.36 -9.40 17.34
N PHE A 543 14.86 -9.67 16.12
CA PHE A 543 16.17 -9.18 15.70
C PHE A 543 16.16 -7.70 15.33
N GLN A 544 15.00 -7.14 14.96
CA GLN A 544 14.82 -5.68 14.87
C GLN A 544 14.89 -5.02 16.26
N GLY A 545 14.33 -5.65 17.30
CA GLY A 545 14.45 -5.20 18.68
C GLY A 545 15.90 -5.25 19.17
N ILE A 546 16.61 -6.33 18.87
CA ILE A 546 18.05 -6.48 19.15
C ILE A 546 18.88 -5.42 18.40
N ALA A 547 18.54 -5.12 17.14
CA ALA A 547 19.16 -4.02 16.41
C ALA A 547 18.98 -2.67 17.14
N GLY A 548 17.81 -2.45 17.75
CA GLY A 548 17.51 -1.29 18.58
C GLY A 548 18.40 -1.16 19.82
N VAL A 549 18.79 -2.28 20.44
CA VAL A 549 19.75 -2.29 21.56
C VAL A 549 21.11 -1.80 21.08
N TYR A 550 21.63 -2.35 19.99
CA TYR A 550 22.92 -1.90 19.44
C TYR A 550 22.91 -0.47 18.94
N LYS A 551 21.80 -0.03 18.35
CA LYS A 551 21.62 1.37 17.96
C LYS A 551 21.70 2.30 19.17
N SER A 552 21.09 1.90 20.29
CA SER A 552 21.15 2.68 21.53
C SER A 552 22.58 2.82 22.06
N VAL A 553 23.38 1.77 21.96
CA VAL A 553 24.81 1.78 22.35
C VAL A 553 25.64 2.61 21.37
N ALA A 554 25.42 2.46 20.07
CA ALA A 554 26.15 3.17 19.03
C ALA A 554 25.89 4.70 19.07
N GLU A 555 24.67 5.10 19.43
CA GLU A 555 24.29 6.51 19.57
C GLU A 555 24.58 7.10 20.96
N ASP A 556 25.12 6.30 21.88
CA ASP A 556 25.46 6.79 23.21
C ASP A 556 26.59 7.81 23.15
N ALA A 557 26.49 8.87 23.96
CA ALA A 557 27.40 10.01 23.91
C ALA A 557 28.84 9.66 24.38
N VAL A 558 28.97 8.59 25.16
CA VAL A 558 30.23 8.08 25.71
C VAL A 558 30.65 6.83 24.93
N LEU A 559 29.84 5.77 25.00
CA LEU A 559 30.17 4.47 24.45
C LEU A 559 30.26 4.46 22.92
N GLY A 560 29.48 5.30 22.23
CA GLY A 560 29.48 5.41 20.77
C GLY A 560 30.75 6.05 20.19
N LYS A 561 31.57 6.72 21.02
CA LYS A 561 32.84 7.36 20.62
C LYS A 561 34.07 6.48 20.84
N GLU A 562 33.90 5.35 21.53
CA GLU A 562 35.00 4.48 21.90
C GLU A 562 35.59 3.76 20.67
N LYS A 563 36.92 3.85 20.49
CA LYS A 563 37.64 3.18 19.40
C LYS A 563 38.43 1.97 19.92
N ILE A 564 38.57 0.93 19.09
CA ILE A 564 39.34 -0.27 19.44
C ILE A 564 40.78 0.12 19.81
N GLY A 565 41.25 -0.31 20.99
CA GLY A 565 42.61 -0.05 21.48
C GLY A 565 42.84 1.32 22.14
N LYS A 566 41.86 2.23 22.12
CA LYS A 566 41.95 3.57 22.75
C LYS A 566 40.80 3.82 23.74
N ARG A 567 40.26 2.75 24.33
CA ARG A 567 39.04 2.83 25.15
C ARG A 567 39.28 3.51 26.49
N VAL A 568 38.42 4.45 26.86
CA VAL A 568 38.46 5.12 28.18
C VAL A 568 37.29 4.68 29.06
N ARG A 569 36.12 4.44 28.46
CA ARG A 569 34.92 3.89 29.10
C ARG A 569 34.46 2.60 28.40
N GLY A 570 33.55 1.87 29.05
CA GLY A 570 33.04 0.57 28.61
C GLY A 570 34.07 -0.56 28.72
N THR A 571 34.97 -0.53 29.71
CA THR A 571 36.02 -1.56 29.85
C THR A 571 35.58 -2.80 30.63
N SER A 572 34.48 -2.70 31.38
CA SER A 572 33.85 -3.82 32.09
C SER A 572 32.34 -3.82 31.86
N VAL A 573 31.65 -4.90 32.24
CA VAL A 573 30.20 -5.01 32.04
C VAL A 573 29.44 -3.97 32.86
N GLU A 574 29.94 -3.64 34.05
CA GLU A 574 29.42 -2.62 34.95
C GLU A 574 29.59 -1.23 34.34
N ASP A 575 30.77 -0.93 33.78
CA ASP A 575 31.06 0.37 33.19
C ASP A 575 30.22 0.61 31.92
N VAL A 576 29.99 -0.44 31.10
CA VAL A 576 29.03 -0.36 29.99
C VAL A 576 27.61 -0.14 30.51
N ALA A 577 27.20 -0.86 31.56
CA ALA A 577 25.86 -0.76 32.14
C ALA A 577 25.58 0.63 32.71
N GLU A 578 26.57 1.22 33.40
CA GLU A 578 26.54 2.56 33.96
C GLU A 578 26.46 3.62 32.86
N ALA A 579 27.41 3.62 31.93
CA ALA A 579 27.46 4.62 30.85
C ALA A 579 26.17 4.61 29.99
N LEU A 580 25.69 3.42 29.63
CA LEU A 580 24.46 3.28 28.86
C LEU A 580 23.21 3.64 29.70
N GLY A 581 23.21 3.31 30.98
CA GLY A 581 22.15 3.65 31.93
C GLY A 581 21.96 5.17 32.03
N GLU A 582 23.05 5.91 32.23
CA GLU A 582 23.03 7.37 32.24
C GLU A 582 22.57 7.96 30.90
N GLY A 583 23.04 7.41 29.78
CA GLY A 583 22.67 7.84 28.43
C GLY A 583 21.17 7.71 28.16
N LEU A 584 20.57 6.58 28.56
CA LEU A 584 19.14 6.31 28.43
C LEU A 584 18.29 7.23 29.32
N GLU A 585 18.72 7.48 30.55
CA GLU A 585 18.02 8.39 31.46
C GLU A 585 18.00 9.83 30.93
N ARG A 586 19.12 10.29 30.38
CA ARG A 586 19.21 11.60 29.69
C ARG A 586 18.29 11.67 28.48
N LYS A 587 18.14 10.60 27.70
CA LYS A 587 17.18 10.53 26.58
C LYS A 587 15.73 10.61 27.08
N ARG A 588 15.38 9.88 28.15
CA ARG A 588 14.02 9.92 28.75
C ARG A 588 13.64 11.33 29.22
N LYS A 589 14.53 11.99 29.98
CA LYS A 589 14.35 13.37 30.47
C LYS A 589 14.22 14.44 29.38
N LYS A 590 14.63 14.15 28.14
CA LYS A 590 14.46 15.05 26.98
C LYS A 590 13.16 14.81 26.22
N MET A 591 12.51 13.66 26.42
CA MET A 591 11.26 13.28 25.74
C MET A 591 10.02 13.58 26.58
N GLU A 592 10.17 13.62 27.91
CA GLU A 592 9.26 14.24 28.86
C GLU A 592 9.35 15.77 28.79
#